data_AF-A0A0L7M2V6-F1
#
_entry.id   AF-A0A0L7M2V6-F1
#
_cell.length_a   1.000
_cell.length_b   1.000
_cell.length_c   1.000
_cell.angle_alpha   90.00
_cell.angle_beta   90.00
_cell.angle_gamma   90.00
#
_symmetry.space_group_name_H-M   'P 1'
#
loop_
_entity.id
_entity.type
_entity.pdbx_description
1 polymer ?
#
loop_
_entity_poly.entity_id
_entity_poly.type
_entity_poly.pdbx_seq_one_letter_code
_entity_poly.pdbx_strand_id
1 'polypeptide(L)'
;MKKMEQRVEISYGSGTVRGYFSKRCNKALEIYHYHTNFIEVTDADDLEPIYSGSEFDGILGLGWKDLSIGSIDPVVVELKKQNKIDNALFTFYLPVHDKHVGYLTIGGIESDFYEGPLTYEKLNHDLYWQIDLDIHFGKYVMQKANAVVDSGTSTITAPTSFLNKFFRDMNVIKVPFLPLYVTTCDNDDLPTLEFHSRNNKYTLEPEFYMDPLSDR
;
A
#
# COMPACT_ATOMS: atom_id res chain seq x y z
N MET A 1 12.86 8.41 -32.58
CA MET A 1 12.38 8.70 -31.21
C MET A 1 11.37 9.82 -31.28
N LYS A 2 10.17 9.66 -30.71
CA LYS A 2 9.22 10.77 -30.57
C LYS A 2 9.22 11.15 -29.09
N LYS A 3 10.09 12.11 -28.73
CA LYS A 3 10.12 12.70 -27.39
C LYS A 3 8.83 13.50 -27.26
N MET A 4 7.96 13.16 -26.30
CA MET A 4 6.85 14.05 -25.99
C MET A 4 7.44 15.13 -25.08
N GLU A 5 7.50 16.37 -25.57
CA GLU A 5 8.13 17.50 -24.84
C GLU A 5 7.39 17.93 -23.57
N GLN A 6 6.36 17.19 -23.17
CA GLN A 6 5.59 17.48 -21.98
C GLN A 6 6.41 17.11 -20.74
N ARG A 7 6.93 18.15 -20.08
CA ARG A 7 7.58 18.05 -18.77
C ARG A 7 6.56 17.66 -17.71
N VAL A 8 7.04 16.95 -16.70
CA VAL A 8 6.24 16.47 -15.58
C VAL A 8 7.03 16.58 -14.29
N GLU A 9 6.31 16.87 -13.20
CA GLU A 9 6.81 16.89 -11.84
C GLU A 9 5.86 16.06 -10.99
N ILE A 10 6.36 15.07 -10.24
CA ILE A 10 5.58 14.23 -9.33
C ILE A 10 6.12 14.40 -7.92
N SER A 11 5.23 14.70 -6.97
CA SER A 11 5.58 14.74 -5.54
C SER A 11 5.02 13.53 -4.82
N TYR A 12 5.90 12.83 -4.12
CA TYR A 12 5.61 11.77 -3.15
C TYR A 12 5.71 12.34 -1.73
N GLY A 13 5.34 11.56 -0.72
CA GLY A 13 5.55 11.95 0.68
C GLY A 13 7.04 12.13 1.03
N SER A 14 7.92 11.43 0.32
CA SER A 14 9.37 11.43 0.50
C SER A 14 10.12 12.52 -0.25
N GLY A 15 9.50 13.19 -1.22
CA GLY A 15 10.22 14.09 -2.12
C GLY A 15 9.59 14.24 -3.49
N THR A 16 10.25 14.99 -4.37
CA THR A 16 9.75 15.30 -5.71
C THR A 16 10.72 14.84 -6.80
N VAL A 17 10.19 14.39 -7.94
CA VAL A 17 10.99 14.04 -9.13
C VAL A 17 10.46 14.79 -10.35
N ARG A 18 11.38 15.14 -11.26
CA ARG A 18 11.06 15.87 -12.50
C ARG A 18 11.58 15.14 -13.72
N GLY A 19 10.83 15.23 -14.80
CA GLY A 19 11.16 14.53 -16.04
C GLY A 19 10.26 14.91 -17.20
N TYR A 20 10.09 13.97 -18.13
CA TYR A 20 9.18 14.09 -19.26
C TYR A 20 8.57 12.73 -19.64
N PHE A 21 7.47 12.76 -20.39
CA PHE A 21 6.88 11.52 -20.90
C PHE A 21 7.69 10.92 -22.05
N SER A 22 8.02 9.64 -21.89
CA SER A 22 8.61 8.78 -22.90
C SER A 22 7.67 7.61 -23.22
N LYS A 23 7.64 7.18 -24.48
CA LYS A 23 6.90 5.98 -24.92
C LYS A 23 7.88 4.95 -25.46
N ARG A 24 7.91 3.76 -24.88
CA ARG A 24 8.67 2.61 -25.39
C ARG A 24 7.87 1.32 -25.26
N CYS A 25 8.36 0.27 -25.94
CA CYS A 25 7.97 -1.09 -25.59
C CYS A 25 8.65 -1.39 -24.25
N ASN A 26 7.85 -1.50 -23.21
CA ASN A 26 8.30 -1.80 -21.86
C ASN A 26 8.06 -3.29 -21.59
N LYS A 27 8.90 -3.86 -20.73
CA LYS A 27 8.60 -5.14 -20.10
C LYS A 27 8.07 -4.86 -18.70
N ALA A 28 6.81 -5.21 -18.42
CA ALA A 28 6.29 -5.21 -17.05
C ALA A 28 6.66 -6.54 -16.41
N LEU A 29 7.30 -6.47 -15.23
CA LEU A 29 7.70 -7.63 -14.42
C LEU A 29 8.45 -8.69 -15.24
N GLU A 30 9.27 -8.26 -16.20
CA GLU A 30 10.02 -9.11 -17.15
C GLU A 30 9.20 -10.05 -18.06
N ILE A 31 7.89 -10.16 -17.85
CA ILE A 31 7.01 -11.15 -18.47
C ILE A 31 6.21 -10.53 -19.61
N TYR A 32 5.65 -9.34 -19.42
CA TYR A 32 4.71 -8.74 -20.37
C TYR A 32 5.36 -7.64 -21.21
N HIS A 33 5.41 -7.83 -22.52
CA HIS A 33 5.72 -6.75 -23.44
C HIS A 33 4.47 -5.92 -23.71
N TYR A 34 4.52 -4.64 -23.36
CA TYR A 34 3.41 -3.72 -23.53
C TYR A 34 3.91 -2.32 -23.88
N HIS A 35 3.09 -1.57 -24.61
CA HIS A 35 3.38 -0.19 -24.94
C HIS A 35 2.69 0.73 -23.95
N THR A 36 3.45 1.42 -23.11
CA THR A 36 2.90 2.47 -22.24
C THR A 36 3.76 3.73 -22.29
N ASN A 37 3.13 4.84 -21.95
CA ASN A 37 3.87 6.03 -21.57
C ASN A 37 4.40 5.83 -20.15
N PHE A 38 5.62 6.29 -19.90
CA PHE A 38 6.24 6.35 -18.58
C PHE A 38 6.98 7.67 -18.45
N ILE A 39 7.41 7.99 -17.24
CA ILE A 39 8.14 9.22 -16.95
C ILE A 39 9.63 8.89 -16.91
N GLU A 40 10.39 9.54 -17.78
CA GLU A 40 11.85 9.49 -17.76
C GLU A 40 12.31 10.62 -16.84
N VAL A 41 12.73 10.25 -15.62
CA VAL A 41 13.21 11.19 -14.60
C VAL A 41 14.57 11.72 -15.02
N THR A 42 14.74 13.03 -14.97
CA THR A 42 16.00 13.73 -15.28
C THR A 42 16.55 14.51 -14.10
N ASP A 43 15.75 14.71 -13.06
CA ASP A 43 16.11 15.38 -11.81
C ASP A 43 15.36 14.69 -10.67
N ALA A 44 16.13 14.17 -9.71
CA ALA A 44 15.66 13.47 -8.52
C ALA A 44 16.28 14.06 -7.24
N ASP A 45 16.86 15.27 -7.31
CA ASP A 45 17.59 15.87 -6.19
C ASP A 45 16.68 16.08 -4.96
N ASP A 46 15.41 16.41 -5.21
CA ASP A 46 14.39 16.60 -4.16
C ASP A 46 13.87 15.27 -3.57
N LEU A 47 14.37 14.11 -3.99
CA LEU A 47 14.07 12.79 -3.41
C LEU A 47 15.21 12.30 -2.49
N GLU A 48 16.32 13.02 -2.40
CA GLU A 48 17.42 12.71 -1.48
C GLU A 48 17.07 13.04 -0.02
N PRO A 49 17.59 12.27 0.97
CA PRO A 49 18.58 11.19 0.85
C PRO A 49 17.98 9.81 0.55
N ILE A 50 16.66 9.72 0.36
CA ILE A 50 15.95 8.44 0.25
C ILE A 50 16.35 7.71 -1.04
N TYR A 51 16.54 8.45 -2.13
CA TYR A 51 16.90 7.86 -3.41
C TYR A 51 18.31 7.24 -3.39
N SER A 52 19.36 7.98 -3.03
CA SER A 52 20.71 7.41 -2.92
C SER A 52 20.87 6.39 -1.79
N GLY A 53 20.04 6.47 -0.75
CA GLY A 53 20.03 5.52 0.36
C GLY A 53 19.25 4.22 0.09
N SER A 54 18.57 4.11 -1.05
CA SER A 54 17.78 2.93 -1.43
C SER A 54 18.37 2.22 -2.64
N GLU A 55 18.05 0.94 -2.82
CA GLU A 55 18.53 0.14 -3.95
C GLU A 55 17.59 0.13 -5.17
N PHE A 56 16.49 0.90 -5.13
CA PHE A 56 15.54 0.94 -6.24
C PHE A 56 15.94 1.97 -7.32
N ASP A 57 15.77 1.62 -8.59
CA ASP A 57 16.00 2.53 -9.71
C ASP A 57 14.78 3.40 -10.06
N GLY A 58 13.58 3.00 -9.66
CA GLY A 58 12.36 3.70 -10.01
C GLY A 58 11.11 3.14 -9.33
N ILE A 59 9.96 3.74 -9.66
CA ILE A 59 8.67 3.44 -9.04
C ILE A 59 7.69 2.95 -10.10
N LEU A 60 7.02 1.83 -9.82
CA LEU A 60 5.91 1.32 -10.62
C LEU A 60 4.58 1.58 -9.90
N GLY A 61 3.74 2.42 -10.50
CA GLY A 61 2.44 2.77 -9.92
C GLY A 61 1.41 1.66 -10.07
N LEU A 62 0.85 1.20 -8.94
CA LEU A 62 -0.29 0.27 -8.85
C LEU A 62 -1.58 0.96 -8.37
N GLY A 63 -1.59 2.29 -8.37
CA GLY A 63 -2.75 3.11 -8.02
C GLY A 63 -3.67 3.39 -9.20
N TRP A 64 -4.46 4.46 -9.06
CA TRP A 64 -5.51 4.83 -10.01
C TRP A 64 -5.04 5.86 -11.05
N LYS A 65 -5.79 5.91 -12.16
CA LYS A 65 -5.54 6.83 -13.28
C LYS A 65 -5.57 8.30 -12.85
N ASP A 66 -6.47 8.67 -11.95
CA ASP A 66 -6.64 10.07 -11.57
C ASP A 66 -5.52 10.57 -10.64
N LEU A 67 -4.73 9.65 -10.05
CA LEU A 67 -3.44 9.98 -9.42
C LEU A 67 -2.28 10.06 -10.43
N SER A 68 -2.47 9.51 -11.64
CA SER A 68 -1.42 9.57 -12.67
C SER A 68 -1.34 10.96 -13.26
N ILE A 69 -0.13 11.48 -13.38
CA ILE A 69 0.06 12.71 -14.14
C ILE A 69 -0.15 12.41 -15.62
N GLY A 70 -0.92 13.26 -16.29
CA GLY A 70 -1.21 13.11 -17.72
C GLY A 70 -2.33 12.11 -18.06
N SER A 71 -3.09 11.63 -17.07
CA SER A 71 -4.23 10.71 -17.27
C SER A 71 -3.82 9.47 -18.07
N ILE A 72 -2.67 8.89 -17.75
CA ILE A 72 -2.17 7.66 -18.35
C ILE A 72 -2.80 6.49 -17.60
N ASP A 73 -3.31 5.51 -18.35
CA ASP A 73 -3.91 4.34 -17.71
C ASP A 73 -2.85 3.56 -16.90
N PRO A 74 -3.18 3.08 -15.69
CA PRO A 74 -2.28 2.25 -14.90
C PRO A 74 -1.83 1.00 -15.65
N VAL A 75 -0.65 0.47 -15.31
CA VAL A 75 -0.04 -0.66 -16.03
C VAL A 75 -0.98 -1.87 -16.17
N VAL A 76 -1.70 -2.23 -15.11
CA VAL A 76 -2.64 -3.37 -15.12
C VAL A 76 -3.82 -3.12 -16.05
N VAL A 77 -4.33 -1.89 -16.09
CA VAL A 77 -5.40 -1.49 -17.01
C VAL A 77 -4.91 -1.56 -18.45
N GLU A 78 -3.70 -1.07 -18.73
CA GLU A 78 -3.12 -1.10 -20.07
C GLU A 78 -2.84 -2.53 -20.56
N LEU A 79 -2.35 -3.40 -19.69
CA LEU A 79 -2.20 -4.84 -19.99
C LEU A 79 -3.52 -5.48 -20.39
N LYS A 80 -4.61 -5.16 -19.67
CA LYS A 80 -5.94 -5.66 -20.04
C LYS A 80 -6.40 -5.10 -21.39
N LYS A 81 -6.20 -3.81 -21.66
CA LYS A 81 -6.55 -3.18 -22.95
C LYS A 81 -5.80 -3.80 -24.14
N GLN A 82 -4.56 -4.22 -23.93
CA GLN A 82 -3.74 -4.90 -24.93
C GLN A 82 -3.96 -6.43 -24.96
N ASN A 83 -5.02 -6.94 -24.31
CA ASN A 83 -5.36 -8.36 -24.21
C ASN A 83 -4.17 -9.22 -23.74
N LYS A 84 -3.38 -8.72 -22.79
CA LYS A 84 -2.25 -9.47 -22.19
C LYS A 84 -2.64 -10.26 -20.95
N ILE A 85 -3.77 -9.90 -20.33
CA ILE A 85 -4.31 -10.51 -19.12
C ILE A 85 -5.83 -10.62 -19.20
N ASP A 86 -6.40 -11.53 -18.42
CA ASP A 86 -7.84 -11.82 -18.45
C ASP A 86 -8.68 -10.75 -17.75
N ASN A 87 -8.18 -10.17 -16.64
CA ASN A 87 -8.89 -9.15 -15.88
C ASN A 87 -7.96 -8.00 -15.50
N ALA A 88 -8.48 -6.77 -15.43
CA ALA A 88 -7.72 -5.61 -14.94
C ALA A 88 -7.70 -5.59 -13.41
N LEU A 89 -7.08 -6.61 -12.80
CA LEU A 89 -6.91 -6.74 -11.35
C LEU A 89 -5.51 -7.26 -11.02
N PHE A 90 -5.11 -7.07 -9.77
CA PHE A 90 -3.93 -7.68 -9.19
C PHE A 90 -4.20 -8.08 -7.74
N THR A 91 -3.41 -8.99 -7.20
CA THR A 91 -3.50 -9.43 -5.80
C THR A 91 -2.14 -9.39 -5.15
N PHE A 92 -2.14 -9.16 -3.83
CA PHE A 92 -0.96 -9.31 -2.98
C PHE A 92 -1.14 -10.54 -2.09
N TYR A 93 -0.08 -11.32 -1.98
CA TYR A 93 0.07 -12.34 -0.95
C TYR A 93 1.37 -12.06 -0.19
N LEU A 94 1.24 -11.81 1.12
CA LEU A 94 2.36 -11.53 2.01
C LEU A 94 2.49 -12.70 3.01
N PRO A 95 3.48 -13.59 2.86
CA PRO A 95 3.63 -14.74 3.74
C PRO A 95 3.96 -14.33 5.18
N VAL A 96 3.15 -14.78 6.14
CA VAL A 96 3.33 -14.48 7.57
C VAL A 96 4.69 -14.94 8.11
N HIS A 97 5.22 -16.05 7.58
CA HIS A 97 6.48 -16.64 8.02
C HIS A 97 7.73 -15.91 7.49
N ASP A 98 7.59 -15.07 6.45
CA ASP A 98 8.69 -14.28 5.91
C ASP A 98 8.23 -12.86 5.60
N LYS A 99 8.45 -11.97 6.56
CA LYS A 99 8.05 -10.55 6.49
C LYS A 99 8.85 -9.74 5.45
N HIS A 100 9.86 -10.32 4.79
CA HIS A 100 10.67 -9.63 3.77
C HIS A 100 10.26 -9.97 2.34
N VAL A 101 9.33 -10.91 2.15
CA VAL A 101 8.88 -11.38 0.84
C VAL A 101 7.41 -11.01 0.64
N GLY A 102 7.06 -10.73 -0.61
CA GLY A 102 5.68 -10.54 -1.05
C GLY A 102 5.52 -10.95 -2.49
N TYR A 103 4.31 -11.40 -2.85
CA TYR A 103 3.97 -11.84 -4.19
C TYR A 103 2.89 -10.93 -4.77
N LEU A 104 3.15 -10.39 -5.95
CA LEU A 104 2.19 -9.64 -6.76
C LEU A 104 1.73 -10.54 -7.91
N THR A 105 0.44 -10.86 -7.95
CA THR A 105 -0.16 -11.55 -9.10
C THR A 105 -0.95 -10.55 -9.93
N ILE A 106 -0.81 -10.58 -11.26
CA ILE A 106 -1.53 -9.69 -12.17
C ILE A 106 -2.44 -10.51 -13.09
N GLY A 107 -3.71 -10.10 -13.20
CA GLY A 107 -4.64 -10.63 -14.20
C GLY A 107 -5.67 -11.63 -13.69
N GLY A 108 -5.44 -12.20 -12.51
CA GLY A 108 -6.25 -13.28 -11.95
C GLY A 108 -6.11 -13.38 -10.43
N ILE A 109 -6.90 -14.28 -9.85
CA ILE A 109 -6.94 -14.57 -8.43
C ILE A 109 -6.51 -16.04 -8.27
N GLU A 110 -5.37 -16.27 -7.64
CA GLU A 110 -4.87 -17.61 -7.34
C GLU A 110 -5.53 -18.11 -6.04
N SER A 111 -6.32 -19.18 -6.14
CA SER A 111 -7.04 -19.75 -4.99
C SER A 111 -6.12 -20.32 -3.93
N ASP A 112 -4.89 -20.68 -4.29
CA ASP A 112 -3.92 -21.29 -3.37
C ASP A 112 -3.37 -20.29 -2.33
N PHE A 113 -3.63 -18.99 -2.51
CA PHE A 113 -3.17 -17.94 -1.58
C PHE A 113 -4.19 -17.54 -0.51
N TYR A 114 -5.41 -18.10 -0.51
CA TYR A 114 -6.41 -17.80 0.51
C TYR A 114 -7.29 -18.99 0.84
N GLU A 115 -7.88 -18.95 2.02
CA GLU A 115 -8.89 -19.92 2.45
C GLU A 115 -10.20 -19.19 2.78
N GLY A 116 -11.31 -19.92 2.70
CA GLY A 116 -12.63 -19.35 2.97
C GLY A 116 -13.15 -18.41 1.87
N PRO A 117 -14.18 -17.60 2.17
CA PRO A 117 -14.82 -16.76 1.16
C PRO A 117 -14.02 -15.49 0.86
N LEU A 118 -13.90 -15.17 -0.43
CA LEU A 118 -13.44 -13.86 -0.88
C LEU A 118 -14.59 -12.85 -0.83
N THR A 119 -14.42 -11.77 -0.07
CA THR A 119 -15.40 -10.68 0.04
C THR A 119 -14.88 -9.42 -0.62
N TYR A 120 -15.78 -8.61 -1.19
CA TYR A 120 -15.43 -7.39 -1.90
C TYR A 120 -16.06 -6.18 -1.24
N GLU A 121 -15.26 -5.14 -1.05
CA GLU A 121 -15.71 -3.83 -0.60
C GLU A 121 -15.63 -2.82 -1.75
N LYS A 122 -16.66 -2.00 -1.87
CA LYS A 122 -16.68 -0.96 -2.90
C LYS A 122 -15.80 0.21 -2.46
N LEU A 123 -14.97 0.69 -3.38
CA LEU A 123 -14.18 1.89 -3.13
C LEU A 123 -15.07 3.10 -2.85
N ASN A 124 -14.64 3.93 -1.91
CA ASN A 124 -15.29 5.20 -1.59
C ASN A 124 -14.62 6.40 -2.30
N HIS A 125 -13.51 6.16 -3.02
CA HIS A 125 -12.78 7.18 -3.78
C HIS A 125 -12.07 6.56 -4.99
N ASP A 126 -12.06 7.26 -6.13
CA ASP A 126 -11.43 6.80 -7.38
C ASP A 126 -9.90 7.09 -7.47
N LEU A 127 -9.27 7.54 -6.37
CA LEU A 127 -7.84 7.88 -6.34
C LEU A 127 -7.01 6.81 -5.63
N TYR A 128 -7.53 6.22 -4.56
CA TYR A 128 -6.82 5.28 -3.71
C TYR A 128 -7.56 3.96 -3.61
N TRP A 129 -6.86 2.91 -3.22
CA TRP A 129 -7.47 1.65 -2.77
C TRP A 129 -8.08 1.87 -1.37
N GLN A 130 -9.16 2.66 -1.31
CA GLN A 130 -9.77 3.16 -0.09
C GLN A 130 -11.23 2.71 0.03
N ILE A 131 -11.60 2.23 1.21
CA ILE A 131 -12.93 1.70 1.54
C ILE A 131 -13.48 2.31 2.83
N ASP A 132 -14.81 2.28 2.98
CA ASP A 132 -15.51 2.72 4.20
C ASP A 132 -15.55 1.56 5.21
N LEU A 133 -15.00 1.76 6.42
CA LEU A 133 -15.07 0.79 7.51
C LEU A 133 -15.38 1.47 8.85
N ASP A 134 -16.14 0.79 9.71
CA ASP A 134 -16.18 1.09 11.14
C ASP A 134 -14.98 0.39 11.80
N ILE A 135 -14.07 1.17 12.41
CA ILE A 135 -12.82 0.67 13.00
C ILE A 135 -12.95 0.63 14.52
N HIS A 136 -12.71 -0.55 15.10
CA HIS A 136 -12.83 -0.82 16.53
C HIS A 136 -11.51 -1.28 17.12
N PHE A 137 -10.89 -0.44 17.95
CA PHE A 137 -9.71 -0.79 18.74
C PHE A 137 -10.16 -0.93 20.20
N GLY A 138 -10.59 -2.14 20.57
CA GLY A 138 -11.28 -2.39 21.82
C GLY A 138 -12.55 -1.55 21.94
N LYS A 139 -12.64 -0.71 22.98
CA LYS A 139 -13.79 0.20 23.18
C LYS A 139 -13.78 1.46 22.31
N TYR A 140 -12.68 1.75 21.62
CA TYR A 140 -12.55 2.96 20.80
C TYR A 140 -13.04 2.68 19.38
N VAL A 141 -14.02 3.47 18.94
CA VAL A 141 -14.68 3.26 17.65
C VAL A 141 -14.57 4.50 16.79
N MET A 142 -14.19 4.31 15.53
CA MET A 142 -14.27 5.31 14.48
C MET A 142 -15.24 4.82 13.42
N GLN A 143 -16.42 5.43 13.36
CA GLN A 143 -17.44 5.06 12.39
C GLN A 143 -17.14 5.68 11.02
N LYS A 144 -17.40 4.91 9.97
CA LYS A 144 -17.24 5.29 8.57
C LYS A 144 -15.88 5.95 8.31
N ALA A 145 -14.83 5.32 8.84
CA ALA A 145 -13.46 5.72 8.61
C ALA A 145 -13.05 5.41 7.17
N ASN A 146 -12.17 6.26 6.63
CA ASN A 146 -11.49 6.00 5.38
C ASN A 146 -10.32 5.05 5.64
N ALA A 147 -10.46 3.78 5.27
CA ALA A 147 -9.40 2.79 5.37
C ALA A 147 -8.71 2.62 4.01
N VAL A 148 -7.42 2.97 3.94
CA VAL A 148 -6.58 2.78 2.75
C VAL A 148 -5.87 1.43 2.86
N VAL A 149 -6.01 0.59 1.84
CA VAL A 149 -5.30 -0.69 1.73
C VAL A 149 -4.00 -0.46 0.97
N ASP A 150 -2.88 -0.41 1.69
CA ASP A 150 -1.58 -0.08 1.14
C ASP A 150 -0.48 -1.00 1.71
N SER A 151 -0.02 -1.95 0.89
CA SER A 151 1.11 -2.82 1.22
C SER A 151 2.46 -2.10 1.25
N GLY A 152 2.54 -0.85 0.76
CA GLY A 152 3.72 0.00 0.87
C GLY A 152 3.87 0.66 2.25
N THR A 153 2.82 0.64 3.08
CA THR A 153 2.88 1.12 4.47
C THR A 153 3.20 -0.05 5.41
N SER A 154 4.26 0.09 6.20
CA SER A 154 4.78 -0.99 7.05
C SER A 154 3.95 -1.30 8.30
N THR A 155 3.00 -0.43 8.67
CA THR A 155 2.24 -0.52 9.94
C THR A 155 0.78 -0.09 9.76
N ILE A 156 -0.07 -0.51 10.69
CA ILE A 156 -1.42 0.06 10.80
C ILE A 156 -1.31 1.49 11.32
N THR A 157 -1.84 2.45 10.57
CA THR A 157 -1.87 3.85 10.96
C THR A 157 -3.28 4.27 11.32
N ALA A 158 -3.40 5.20 12.27
CA ALA A 158 -4.66 5.81 12.65
C ALA A 158 -4.42 7.23 13.19
N PRO A 159 -5.44 8.10 13.23
CA PRO A 159 -5.31 9.45 13.77
C PRO A 159 -4.68 9.47 15.16
N THR A 160 -3.71 10.35 15.37
CA THR A 160 -2.91 10.43 16.60
C THR A 160 -3.79 10.54 17.86
N SER A 161 -4.89 11.28 17.79
CA SER A 161 -5.83 11.45 18.91
C SER A 161 -6.60 10.16 19.25
N PHE A 162 -6.83 9.28 18.27
CA PHE A 162 -7.44 7.98 18.44
C PHE A 162 -6.42 6.99 19.05
N LEU A 163 -5.22 6.88 18.46
CA LEU A 163 -4.15 6.01 18.95
C LEU A 163 -3.70 6.37 20.37
N ASN A 164 -3.58 7.66 20.70
CA ASN A 164 -3.16 8.09 22.04
C ASN A 164 -4.15 7.69 23.14
N LYS A 165 -5.45 7.56 22.82
CA LYS A 165 -6.45 7.06 23.77
C LYS A 165 -6.31 5.56 23.93
N PHE A 166 -6.24 4.84 22.81
CA PHE A 166 -6.03 3.40 22.80
C PHE A 166 -4.76 2.99 23.56
N PHE A 167 -3.59 3.50 23.16
CA PHE A 167 -2.31 3.15 23.78
C PHE A 167 -2.22 3.47 25.28
N ARG A 168 -2.89 4.53 25.74
CA ARG A 168 -2.93 4.87 27.16
C ARG A 168 -3.63 3.78 27.99
N ASP A 169 -4.75 3.28 27.49
CA ASP A 169 -5.54 2.27 28.20
C ASP A 169 -4.91 0.88 28.10
N MET A 170 -4.09 0.63 27.06
CA MET A 170 -3.41 -0.64 26.83
C MET A 170 -2.01 -0.73 27.45
N ASN A 171 -1.59 0.24 28.26
CA ASN A 171 -0.23 0.30 28.81
C ASN A 171 0.89 0.24 27.74
N VAL A 172 0.66 0.86 26.58
CA VAL A 172 1.65 1.00 25.52
C VAL A 172 2.40 2.32 25.71
N ILE A 173 3.74 2.25 25.75
CA ILE A 173 4.60 3.42 25.96
C ILE A 173 5.34 3.79 24.68
N LYS A 174 5.45 5.09 24.42
CA LYS A 174 6.34 5.60 23.37
C LYS A 174 7.76 5.72 23.93
N VAL A 175 8.74 5.13 23.26
CA VAL A 175 10.14 5.28 23.62
C VAL A 175 10.59 6.72 23.32
N PRO A 176 11.13 7.48 24.29
CA PRO A 176 11.56 8.85 24.05
C PRO A 176 12.57 8.95 22.90
N PHE A 177 12.37 9.94 22.03
CA PHE A 177 13.21 10.23 20.86
C PHE A 177 13.27 9.16 19.76
N LEU A 178 12.58 8.03 19.93
CA LEU A 178 12.48 6.98 18.92
C LEU A 178 11.05 6.85 18.39
N PRO A 179 10.85 6.47 17.11
CA PRO A 179 9.55 6.20 16.55
C PRO A 179 9.03 4.81 16.95
N LEU A 180 9.21 4.42 18.22
CA LEU A 180 8.85 3.09 18.74
C LEU A 180 7.79 3.20 19.83
N TYR A 181 6.77 2.34 19.72
CA TYR A 181 5.77 2.10 20.74
C TYR A 181 5.93 0.66 21.22
N VAL A 182 6.03 0.46 22.53
CA VAL A 182 6.36 -0.84 23.12
C VAL A 182 5.42 -1.17 24.27
N THR A 183 5.20 -2.47 24.46
CA THR A 183 4.46 -3.05 25.59
C THR A 183 4.97 -4.48 25.80
N THR A 184 4.47 -5.18 26.83
CA THR A 184 4.90 -6.55 27.10
C THR A 184 4.20 -7.55 26.15
N CYS A 185 4.87 -8.65 25.81
CA CYS A 185 4.30 -9.67 24.92
C CYS A 185 3.14 -10.45 25.55
N ASP A 186 3.07 -10.47 26.88
CA ASP A 186 2.02 -11.09 27.71
C ASP A 186 0.91 -10.10 28.10
N ASN A 187 0.79 -8.99 27.38
CA ASN A 187 -0.24 -7.99 27.63
C ASN A 187 -1.62 -8.48 27.15
N ASP A 188 -2.35 -9.13 28.07
CA ASP A 188 -3.70 -9.65 27.83
C ASP A 188 -4.78 -8.56 27.62
N ASP A 189 -4.47 -7.28 27.88
CA ASP A 189 -5.43 -6.18 27.66
C ASP A 189 -5.55 -5.82 26.16
N LEU A 190 -4.58 -6.22 25.32
CA LEU A 190 -4.55 -5.91 23.90
C LEU A 190 -5.66 -6.61 23.13
N PRO A 191 -6.62 -5.87 22.54
CA PRO A 191 -7.75 -6.48 21.87
C PRO A 191 -7.39 -6.92 20.46
N THR A 192 -8.14 -7.89 19.93
CA THR A 192 -8.28 -8.05 18.49
C THR A 192 -8.85 -6.76 17.90
N LEU A 193 -8.18 -6.19 16.90
CA LEU A 193 -8.69 -5.04 16.17
C LEU A 193 -9.78 -5.51 15.23
N GLU A 194 -10.87 -4.76 15.10
CA GLU A 194 -11.96 -5.14 14.21
C GLU A 194 -12.24 -4.02 13.20
N PHE A 195 -12.51 -4.42 11.96
CA PHE A 195 -12.85 -3.54 10.86
C PHE A 195 -14.15 -4.05 10.24
N HIS A 196 -15.22 -3.29 10.40
CA HIS A 196 -16.56 -3.71 9.99
C HIS A 196 -16.98 -2.92 8.76
N SER A 197 -17.36 -3.64 7.71
CA SER A 197 -18.09 -3.05 6.61
C SER A 197 -19.60 -3.23 6.83
N ARG A 198 -20.40 -2.91 5.82
CA ARG A 198 -21.85 -3.16 5.87
C ARG A 198 -22.20 -4.64 6.05
N ASN A 199 -21.41 -5.53 5.46
CA ASN A 199 -21.74 -6.96 5.35
C ASN A 199 -20.64 -7.88 5.88
N ASN A 200 -19.43 -7.38 6.08
CA ASN A 200 -18.25 -8.17 6.39
C ASN A 200 -17.56 -7.64 7.64
N LYS A 201 -16.82 -8.54 8.30
CA LYS A 201 -15.98 -8.23 9.45
C LYS A 201 -14.58 -8.78 9.19
N TYR A 202 -13.59 -7.93 9.35
CA TYR A 202 -12.18 -8.27 9.30
C TYR A 202 -11.57 -8.09 10.70
N THR A 203 -10.67 -8.97 11.09
CA THR A 203 -10.01 -8.93 12.41
C THR A 203 -8.50 -8.97 12.27
N LEU A 204 -7.81 -8.40 13.25
CA LEU A 204 -6.36 -8.45 13.38
C LEU A 204 -5.99 -8.69 14.84
N GLU A 205 -5.56 -9.91 15.15
CA GLU A 205 -5.15 -10.34 16.47
C GLU A 205 -3.80 -9.71 16.88
N PRO A 206 -3.50 -9.61 18.19
CA PRO A 206 -2.24 -9.06 18.70
C PRO A 206 -0.98 -9.61 18.05
N GLU A 207 -0.95 -10.90 17.73
CA GLU A 207 0.19 -11.56 17.08
C GLU A 207 0.55 -10.97 15.70
N PHE A 208 -0.40 -10.32 15.01
CA PHE A 208 -0.17 -9.71 13.70
C PHE A 208 0.23 -8.24 13.77
N TYR A 209 0.00 -7.56 14.89
CA TYR A 209 0.38 -6.16 15.08
C TYR A 209 1.43 -5.92 16.18
N MET A 210 1.90 -7.00 16.82
CA MET A 210 3.05 -7.01 17.72
C MET A 210 4.21 -7.80 17.11
N ASP A 211 5.43 -7.38 17.41
CA ASP A 211 6.63 -8.13 17.07
C ASP A 211 7.57 -8.15 18.29
N PRO A 212 8.13 -9.32 18.68
CA PRO A 212 9.06 -9.39 19.80
C PRO A 212 10.33 -8.62 19.50
N LEU A 213 10.77 -7.76 20.42
CA LEU A 213 12.03 -7.04 20.34
C LEU A 213 13.23 -7.90 20.76
N SER A 214 13.31 -9.13 20.25
CA SER A 214 14.48 -10.00 20.42
C SER A 214 15.48 -9.74 19.29
N ASP A 215 16.77 -9.70 19.61
CA ASP A 215 17.84 -9.71 18.61
C ASP A 215 17.66 -10.91 17.68
N ARG A 216 17.28 -10.67 16.42
CA ARG A 216 17.35 -11.65 15.34
C ARG A 216 18.69 -11.52 14.63
#